data_AF-A0A2E7AKX2-F1
#
_entry.id   AF-A0A2E7AKX2-F1
#
_cell.length_a   1.000
_cell.length_b   1.000
_cell.length_c   1.000
_cell.angle_alpha   90.00
_cell.angle_beta   90.00
_cell.angle_gamma   90.00
#
_symmetry.space_group_name_H-M   'P 1'
#
loop_
_entity.id
_entity.type
_entity.pdbx_description
1 polymer ?
#
loop_
_entity_poly.entity_id
_entity_poly.type
_entity_poly.pdbx_seq_one_letter_code
_entity_poly.pdbx_strand_id
1 'polypeptide(L)'
;MRRFCLLLIFSLSSQSSALSAPVPDLEILFLDAKMWTKPVGEVLRDRKTLGFHWLSKERKDARSTRRGLKLWELPVGETILRSRDNTLHSFDISIYNRGDNGEMDQDRFKALTEKWHGLLVEKTALDGEKMNRTQKGSVISADRWVWKCPGAFLVLTSSKSKASRGYTPEFLKLSLVSVQYGEEIYEQRSGLTKGMARRRDLVANRKTAANGDVFVQGVPMVDQGRKGYCAVASAERVFRYYGLPVDQHAMAQIAESSAQGGTNPANMIAALKKVAGRTKTRLLVHYEIEDRKIKSEIKAYNRLIRKNERGKEFREGAIIPYQYFLSSCHGPTLREVRAKGTAFDRFRKQIRDNIDTGTPLLWALQVGVFPERGIPQQGGGHMRLVIGYNLKTDEIIYTDSWGPGHEFKRMSAANAYTATMHLITLKPSQ
;
A
#
# COMPACT_ATOMS: atom_id res chain seq x y z
N MET A 1 6.10 -67.20 -45.81
CA MET A 1 6.28 -66.44 -44.56
C MET A 1 6.98 -65.12 -44.88
N ARG A 2 6.24 -64.01 -45.01
CA ARG A 2 6.81 -62.67 -45.26
C ARG A 2 6.42 -61.76 -44.10
N ARG A 3 7.43 -61.27 -43.38
CA ARG A 3 7.31 -60.33 -42.26
C ARG A 3 7.06 -58.92 -42.80
N PHE A 4 5.97 -58.29 -42.39
CA PHE A 4 5.74 -56.86 -42.59
C PHE A 4 6.38 -56.09 -41.43
N CYS A 5 7.39 -55.27 -41.72
CA CYS A 5 7.93 -54.28 -40.78
C CYS A 5 7.03 -53.04 -40.82
N LEU A 6 6.42 -52.68 -39.69
CA LEU A 6 5.74 -51.41 -39.48
C LEU A 6 6.79 -50.32 -39.21
N LEU A 7 6.91 -49.34 -40.10
CA LEU A 7 7.68 -48.11 -39.89
C LEU A 7 6.83 -47.13 -39.09
N LEU A 8 7.18 -46.95 -37.81
CA LEU A 8 6.63 -45.91 -36.93
C LEU A 8 7.31 -44.57 -37.27
N ILE A 9 6.57 -43.67 -37.90
CA ILE A 9 6.98 -42.27 -38.11
C ILE A 9 6.76 -41.52 -36.78
N PHE A 10 7.85 -41.28 -36.06
CA PHE A 10 7.86 -40.34 -34.94
C PHE A 10 7.73 -38.91 -35.48
N SER A 11 6.56 -38.30 -35.29
CA SER A 11 6.38 -36.87 -35.49
C SER A 11 7.08 -36.14 -34.33
N LEU A 12 8.24 -35.54 -34.58
CA LEU A 12 8.82 -34.56 -33.66
C LEU A 12 7.93 -33.32 -33.67
N SER A 13 7.05 -33.22 -32.68
CA SER A 13 6.41 -31.95 -32.34
C SER A 13 7.46 -31.05 -31.69
N SER A 14 7.98 -30.11 -32.48
CA SER A 14 8.72 -28.97 -31.94
C SER A 14 7.77 -28.17 -31.04
N GLN A 15 7.93 -28.33 -29.72
CA GLN A 15 7.45 -27.33 -28.78
C GLN A 15 8.25 -26.06 -29.03
N SER A 16 7.79 -25.25 -29.99
CA SER A 16 8.08 -23.83 -30.05
C SER A 16 7.64 -23.24 -28.72
N SER A 17 8.60 -23.00 -27.84
CA SER A 17 8.47 -22.06 -26.74
C SER A 17 8.00 -20.76 -27.37
N ALA A 18 6.71 -20.45 -27.27
CA ALA A 18 6.16 -19.19 -27.76
C ALA A 18 6.90 -18.05 -27.04
N LEU A 19 7.90 -17.46 -27.70
CA LEU A 19 8.56 -16.26 -27.25
C LEU A 19 7.47 -15.22 -27.08
N SER A 20 7.17 -14.85 -25.82
CA SER A 20 6.17 -13.82 -25.55
C SER A 20 6.57 -12.58 -26.32
N ALA A 21 5.64 -11.98 -27.06
CA ALA A 21 5.90 -10.77 -27.83
C ALA A 21 6.68 -9.74 -26.99
N PRO A 22 7.69 -9.06 -27.56
CA PRO A 22 8.54 -8.13 -26.83
C PRO A 22 7.68 -7.07 -26.15
N VAL A 23 8.06 -6.71 -24.92
CA VAL A 23 7.38 -5.63 -24.18
C VAL A 23 7.75 -4.32 -24.89
N PRO A 24 6.77 -3.53 -25.36
CA PRO A 24 7.09 -2.25 -25.96
C PRO A 24 7.69 -1.33 -24.90
N ASP A 25 8.55 -0.42 -25.34
CA ASP A 25 9.10 0.61 -24.49
C ASP A 25 7.98 1.54 -23.98
N LEU A 26 8.10 1.99 -22.73
CA LEU A 26 7.13 2.92 -22.12
C LEU A 26 7.16 4.31 -22.77
N GLU A 27 8.08 4.58 -23.71
CA GLU A 27 8.04 5.77 -24.57
C GLU A 27 6.67 5.94 -25.26
N ILE A 28 5.93 4.85 -25.52
CA ILE A 28 4.55 4.92 -26.05
C ILE A 28 3.58 5.72 -25.17
N LEU A 29 3.88 5.92 -23.89
CA LEU A 29 3.10 6.78 -22.98
C LEU A 29 3.27 8.26 -23.32
N PHE A 30 4.37 8.64 -23.94
CA PHE A 30 4.73 10.02 -24.27
C PHE A 30 4.22 10.44 -25.65
N LEU A 31 3.87 9.48 -26.50
CA LEU A 31 3.49 9.70 -27.90
C LEU A 31 1.97 9.96 -28.10
N ASP A 32 1.17 9.91 -27.04
CA ASP A 32 -0.30 10.03 -27.11
C ASP A 32 -0.83 11.02 -26.07
N ALA A 33 -0.79 12.32 -26.39
CA ALA A 33 -1.35 13.35 -25.52
C ALA A 33 -2.89 13.27 -25.37
N LYS A 34 -3.59 12.56 -26.27
CA LYS A 34 -5.05 12.41 -26.20
C LYS A 34 -5.48 11.40 -25.14
N MET A 35 -4.55 10.61 -24.58
CA MET A 35 -4.87 9.62 -23.55
C MET A 35 -5.44 10.24 -22.27
N TRP A 36 -5.11 11.50 -21.96
CA TRP A 36 -5.54 12.16 -20.72
C TRP A 36 -7.06 12.36 -20.63
N THR A 37 -7.72 12.50 -21.77
CA THR A 37 -9.18 12.71 -21.84
C THR A 37 -9.96 11.42 -22.05
N LYS A 38 -9.27 10.30 -22.30
CA LYS A 38 -9.90 8.99 -22.52
C LYS A 38 -10.30 8.34 -21.19
N PRO A 39 -11.37 7.52 -21.18
CA PRO A 39 -11.62 6.62 -20.06
C PRO A 39 -10.42 5.71 -19.81
N VAL A 40 -10.05 5.52 -18.54
CA VAL A 40 -8.85 4.74 -18.17
C VAL A 40 -8.86 3.32 -18.76
N GLY A 41 -10.03 2.70 -18.84
CA GLY A 41 -10.18 1.36 -19.42
C GLY A 41 -9.89 1.29 -20.92
N GLU A 42 -10.02 2.40 -21.65
CA GLU A 42 -9.61 2.52 -23.05
C GLU A 42 -8.09 2.65 -23.14
N VAL A 43 -7.50 3.57 -22.36
CA VAL A 43 -6.04 3.78 -22.29
C VAL A 43 -5.28 2.48 -22.04
N LEU A 44 -5.79 1.63 -21.12
CA LEU A 44 -5.20 0.34 -20.81
C LEU A 44 -5.41 -0.72 -21.89
N ARG A 45 -6.55 -0.68 -22.59
CA ARG A 45 -6.83 -1.61 -23.69
C ARG A 45 -5.86 -1.38 -24.84
N ASP A 46 -5.64 -0.11 -25.19
CA ASP A 46 -4.68 0.32 -26.21
C ASP A 46 -3.23 -0.07 -25.85
N ARG A 47 -2.97 -0.34 -24.56
CA ARG A 47 -1.64 -0.64 -23.99
C ARG A 47 -1.59 -2.01 -23.31
N LYS A 48 -2.40 -2.98 -23.76
CA LYS A 48 -2.47 -4.33 -23.17
C LYS A 48 -1.11 -5.02 -23.08
N THR A 49 -0.22 -4.75 -24.04
CA THR A 49 1.15 -5.28 -24.09
C THR A 49 2.04 -4.78 -22.95
N LEU A 50 1.68 -3.70 -22.24
CA LEU A 50 2.42 -3.28 -21.05
C LEU A 50 2.10 -4.12 -19.81
N GLY A 51 1.11 -5.02 -19.87
CA GLY A 51 0.82 -5.96 -18.77
C GLY A 51 0.18 -5.32 -17.54
N PHE A 52 -0.54 -4.20 -17.73
CA PHE A 52 -1.30 -3.60 -16.65
C PHE A 52 -2.45 -4.49 -16.19
N HIS A 53 -2.63 -4.58 -14.89
CA HIS A 53 -3.79 -5.17 -14.25
C HIS A 53 -4.42 -4.17 -13.29
N TRP A 54 -5.74 -4.20 -13.18
CA TRP A 54 -6.48 -3.34 -12.26
C TRP A 54 -6.09 -3.65 -10.82
N LEU A 55 -5.96 -2.61 -9.98
CA LEU A 55 -5.66 -2.77 -8.56
C LEU A 55 -6.90 -3.10 -7.72
N SER A 56 -8.11 -2.88 -8.26
CA SER A 56 -9.36 -3.19 -7.58
C SER A 56 -10.50 -3.47 -8.57
N LYS A 57 -11.59 -4.02 -8.06
CA LYS A 57 -12.86 -4.19 -8.79
C LYS A 57 -13.44 -2.88 -9.34
N GLU A 58 -13.17 -1.74 -8.69
CA GLU A 58 -13.62 -0.42 -9.15
C GLU A 58 -12.88 0.06 -10.40
N ARG A 59 -11.75 -0.57 -10.78
CA ARG A 59 -10.98 -0.26 -11.99
C ARG A 59 -10.59 1.22 -12.12
N LYS A 60 -10.22 1.83 -11.00
CA LYS A 60 -9.68 3.20 -10.96
C LYS A 60 -8.19 3.24 -11.25
N ASP A 61 -7.40 2.46 -10.52
CA ASP A 61 -5.96 2.41 -10.69
C ASP A 61 -5.53 1.07 -11.27
N ALA A 62 -4.40 1.05 -11.97
CA ALA A 62 -3.78 -0.17 -12.50
C ALA A 62 -2.27 -0.18 -12.26
N ARG A 63 -1.69 -1.36 -12.25
CA ARG A 63 -0.25 -1.56 -12.04
C ARG A 63 0.30 -2.52 -13.07
N SER A 64 1.53 -2.30 -13.50
CA SER A 64 2.34 -3.28 -14.21
C SER A 64 3.62 -3.56 -13.45
N THR A 65 3.86 -4.84 -13.22
CA THR A 65 5.14 -5.39 -12.74
C THR A 65 5.72 -6.35 -13.78
N ARG A 66 5.37 -6.16 -15.05
CA ARG A 66 5.80 -7.04 -16.15
C ARG A 66 7.33 -7.01 -16.21
N ARG A 67 7.97 -8.20 -16.32
CA ARG A 67 9.42 -8.27 -16.52
C ARG A 67 9.78 -7.69 -17.88
N GLY A 68 10.90 -6.98 -17.94
CA GLY A 68 11.39 -6.38 -19.19
C GLY A 68 10.72 -5.06 -19.56
N LEU A 69 10.02 -4.39 -18.64
CA LEU A 69 9.63 -3.00 -18.83
C LEU A 69 10.88 -2.14 -19.01
N LYS A 70 10.83 -1.29 -20.03
CA LYS A 70 11.87 -0.31 -20.33
C LYS A 70 11.25 1.05 -20.58
N LEU A 71 12.03 2.10 -20.35
CA LEU A 71 11.76 3.44 -20.86
C LEU A 71 13.04 3.97 -21.50
N TRP A 72 12.97 4.32 -22.78
CA TRP A 72 14.11 4.68 -23.62
C TRP A 72 15.24 3.65 -23.56
N GLU A 73 14.87 2.39 -23.76
CA GLU A 73 15.74 1.21 -23.71
C GLU A 73 16.40 0.93 -22.34
N LEU A 74 16.11 1.73 -21.31
CA LEU A 74 16.60 1.51 -19.97
C LEU A 74 15.61 0.70 -19.14
N PRO A 75 16.07 -0.30 -18.38
CA PRO A 75 15.20 -1.09 -17.52
C PRO A 75 14.56 -0.20 -16.46
N VAL A 76 13.26 -0.38 -16.28
CA VAL A 76 12.50 0.22 -15.18
C VAL A 76 11.76 -0.86 -14.41
N GLY A 77 11.37 -0.53 -13.19
CA GLY A 77 10.60 -1.38 -12.33
C GLY A 77 9.10 -1.22 -12.57
N GLU A 78 8.39 -1.30 -11.45
CA GLU A 78 6.95 -1.13 -11.42
C GLU A 78 6.49 0.20 -12.04
N THR A 79 5.39 0.11 -12.80
CA THR A 79 4.67 1.29 -13.29
C THR A 79 3.24 1.27 -12.76
N ILE A 80 2.81 2.37 -12.16
CA ILE A 80 1.45 2.53 -11.63
C ILE A 80 0.72 3.60 -12.44
N LEU A 81 -0.45 3.23 -12.96
CA LEU A 81 -1.43 4.15 -13.52
C LEU A 81 -2.37 4.61 -12.41
N ARG A 82 -2.50 5.92 -12.24
CA ARG A 82 -3.47 6.55 -11.33
C ARG A 82 -4.58 7.25 -12.10
N SER A 83 -5.79 7.18 -11.58
CA SER A 83 -6.91 7.96 -12.09
C SER A 83 -7.54 8.87 -11.03
N ARG A 84 -8.22 9.89 -11.51
CA ARG A 84 -9.08 10.78 -10.73
C ARG A 84 -10.27 11.14 -11.62
N ASP A 85 -11.47 11.12 -11.04
CA ASP A 85 -12.71 11.44 -11.77
C ASP A 85 -12.90 10.64 -13.07
N ASN A 86 -12.52 9.36 -13.04
CA ASN A 86 -12.55 8.39 -14.15
C ASN A 86 -11.64 8.69 -15.36
N THR A 87 -10.79 9.73 -15.28
CA THR A 87 -9.76 10.04 -16.28
C THR A 87 -8.37 9.76 -15.76
N LEU A 88 -7.41 9.64 -16.68
CA LEU A 88 -6.03 9.38 -16.35
C LEU A 88 -5.42 10.58 -15.61
N HIS A 89 -4.86 10.33 -14.43
CA HIS A 89 -4.16 11.35 -13.64
C HIS A 89 -2.66 11.34 -13.92
N SER A 90 -2.04 10.16 -13.76
CA SER A 90 -0.59 10.02 -13.93
C SER A 90 -0.15 8.58 -14.19
N PHE A 91 1.06 8.45 -14.71
CA PHE A 91 1.88 7.25 -14.62
C PHE A 91 3.06 7.51 -13.68
N ASP A 92 3.23 6.64 -12.69
CA ASP A 92 4.39 6.63 -11.80
C ASP A 92 5.29 5.46 -12.17
N ILE A 93 6.50 5.77 -12.64
CA ILE A 93 7.49 4.79 -13.12
C ILE A 93 8.63 4.69 -12.10
N SER A 94 8.77 3.52 -11.49
CA SER A 94 9.87 3.23 -10.55
C SER A 94 11.16 2.98 -11.33
N ILE A 95 12.16 3.84 -11.17
CA ILE A 95 13.50 3.65 -11.75
C ILE A 95 14.39 2.89 -10.77
N TYR A 96 14.36 3.29 -9.50
CA TYR A 96 15.01 2.63 -8.39
C TYR A 96 14.16 2.80 -7.13
N ASN A 97 14.04 1.75 -6.33
CA ASN A 97 13.58 1.83 -4.96
C ASN A 97 14.38 0.84 -4.11
N ARG A 98 14.91 1.29 -2.97
CA ARG A 98 15.74 0.45 -2.09
C ARG A 98 15.04 -0.83 -1.62
N GLY A 99 13.74 -0.76 -1.33
CA GLY A 99 12.95 -1.94 -0.97
C GLY A 99 12.79 -2.94 -2.12
N ASP A 100 12.89 -2.49 -3.37
CA ASP A 100 12.68 -3.33 -4.55
C ASP A 100 13.95 -3.82 -5.20
N ASN A 101 14.97 -2.98 -5.20
CA ASN A 101 16.22 -3.23 -5.89
C ASN A 101 17.37 -3.53 -4.92
N GLY A 102 17.15 -3.41 -3.61
CA GLY A 102 18.19 -3.54 -2.60
C GLY A 102 19.00 -2.26 -2.42
N GLU A 103 20.06 -2.36 -1.62
CA GLU A 103 20.96 -1.24 -1.36
C GLU A 103 21.72 -0.83 -2.62
N MET A 104 21.96 0.47 -2.75
CA MET A 104 22.77 1.07 -3.80
C MET A 104 23.72 2.07 -3.15
N ASP A 105 24.97 2.09 -3.61
CA ASP A 105 25.96 3.06 -3.15
C ASP A 105 25.66 4.48 -3.68
N GLN A 106 26.28 5.47 -3.04
CA GLN A 106 26.00 6.89 -3.30
C GLN A 106 26.43 7.33 -4.71
N ASP A 107 27.57 6.83 -5.21
CA ASP A 107 28.11 7.23 -6.50
C ASP A 107 27.29 6.65 -7.65
N ARG A 108 26.92 5.37 -7.54
CA ARG A 108 26.02 4.72 -8.50
C ARG A 108 24.64 5.37 -8.53
N PHE A 109 24.08 5.74 -7.38
CA PHE A 109 22.80 6.43 -7.33
C PHE A 109 22.86 7.85 -7.92
N LYS A 110 23.95 8.57 -7.66
CA LYS A 110 24.21 9.87 -8.27
C LYS A 110 24.31 9.76 -9.79
N ALA A 111 25.13 8.84 -10.29
CA ALA A 111 25.28 8.59 -11.73
C ALA A 111 23.96 8.17 -12.39
N LEU A 112 23.15 7.34 -11.71
CA LEU A 112 21.82 6.98 -12.19
C LEU A 112 20.89 8.21 -12.28
N THR A 113 20.89 9.07 -11.25
CA THR A 113 20.09 10.30 -11.24
C THR A 113 20.51 11.25 -12.37
N GLU A 114 21.82 11.45 -12.55
CA GLU A 114 22.38 12.30 -13.61
C GLU A 114 22.07 11.74 -15.01
N LYS A 115 22.16 10.43 -15.19
CA LYS A 115 21.78 9.76 -16.45
C LYS A 115 20.32 10.02 -16.81
N TRP A 116 19.39 9.83 -15.88
CA TRP A 116 17.96 10.06 -16.13
C TRP A 116 17.62 11.53 -16.31
N HIS A 117 18.29 12.42 -15.58
CA HIS A 117 18.16 13.85 -15.79
C HIS A 117 18.62 14.24 -17.21
N GLY A 118 19.83 13.80 -17.62
CA GLY A 118 20.37 14.06 -18.95
C GLY A 118 19.45 13.56 -20.07
N LEU A 119 18.88 12.36 -19.93
CA LEU A 119 17.91 11.83 -20.87
C LEU A 119 16.63 12.67 -20.96
N LEU A 120 16.14 13.19 -19.83
CA LEU A 120 14.98 14.10 -19.84
C LEU A 120 15.32 15.41 -20.54
N VAL A 121 16.52 15.95 -20.34
CA VAL A 121 16.99 17.14 -21.06
C VAL A 121 17.06 16.87 -22.56
N GLU A 122 17.67 15.76 -22.97
CA GLU A 122 17.76 15.35 -24.37
C GLU A 122 16.38 15.17 -25.01
N LYS A 123 15.47 14.46 -24.34
CA LYS A 123 14.14 14.12 -24.87
C LYS A 123 13.17 15.29 -24.89
N THR A 124 13.36 16.29 -24.03
CA THR A 124 12.45 17.44 -23.91
C THR A 124 13.03 18.74 -24.48
N ALA A 125 14.34 18.79 -24.73
CA ALA A 125 15.09 20.01 -25.04
C ALA A 125 14.93 21.12 -23.97
N LEU A 126 14.68 20.74 -22.73
CA LEU A 126 14.49 21.63 -21.57
C LEU A 126 15.34 21.15 -20.39
N ASP A 127 15.92 22.07 -19.63
CA ASP A 127 16.76 21.72 -18.47
C ASP A 127 15.99 21.13 -17.29
N GLY A 128 14.69 21.41 -17.20
CA GLY A 128 13.85 21.04 -16.07
C GLY A 128 14.00 22.00 -14.89
N GLU A 129 12.89 22.47 -14.35
CA GLU A 129 12.89 23.36 -13.18
C GLU A 129 13.20 22.55 -11.92
N LYS A 130 14.35 22.84 -11.28
CA LYS A 130 14.70 22.22 -10.00
C LYS A 130 13.88 22.84 -8.87
N MET A 131 13.07 22.01 -8.21
CA MET A 131 12.28 22.45 -7.06
C MET A 131 13.07 22.37 -5.76
N ASN A 132 12.74 23.26 -4.82
CA ASN A 132 13.29 23.22 -3.47
C ASN A 132 13.00 21.89 -2.76
N ARG A 133 14.05 21.33 -2.12
CA ARG A 133 14.03 20.02 -1.43
C ARG A 133 12.96 19.88 -0.35
N THR A 134 12.48 21.01 0.16
CA THR A 134 11.45 21.14 1.20
C THR A 134 10.20 21.84 0.65
N GLN A 135 9.74 21.42 -0.53
CA GLN A 135 8.50 21.93 -1.11
C GLN A 135 7.36 21.85 -0.08
N LYS A 136 6.61 22.95 0.07
CA LYS A 136 5.27 22.96 0.68
C LYS A 136 4.41 22.01 -0.15
N GLY A 137 4.25 20.76 0.28
CA GLY A 137 3.80 19.75 -0.70
C GLY A 137 4.27 18.33 -0.43
N SER A 138 5.41 18.15 0.25
CA SER A 138 5.99 16.81 0.43
C SER A 138 6.15 16.41 1.88
N VAL A 139 5.96 15.11 2.14
CA VAL A 139 6.21 14.50 3.45
C VAL A 139 7.66 14.05 3.62
N ILE A 140 8.47 14.08 2.56
CA ILE A 140 9.90 13.75 2.55
C ILE A 140 10.73 14.88 1.93
N SER A 141 12.01 14.92 2.27
CA SER A 141 12.97 15.78 1.56
C SER A 141 13.53 15.00 0.36
N ALA A 142 13.36 15.53 -0.84
CA ALA A 142 13.85 14.92 -2.08
C ALA A 142 14.19 16.01 -3.09
N ASP A 143 15.21 15.77 -3.90
CA ASP A 143 15.50 16.61 -5.06
C ASP A 143 14.47 16.30 -6.15
N ARG A 144 13.91 17.34 -6.77
CA ARG A 144 12.89 17.21 -7.81
C ARG A 144 13.19 18.13 -8.97
N TRP A 145 12.98 17.63 -10.16
CA TRP A 145 13.06 18.38 -11.41
C TRP A 145 11.75 18.21 -12.16
N VAL A 146 11.19 19.32 -12.62
CA VAL A 146 9.89 19.37 -13.29
C VAL A 146 10.07 19.91 -14.71
N TRP A 147 9.65 19.12 -15.69
CA TRP A 147 9.56 19.55 -17.08
C TRP A 147 8.10 19.81 -17.42
N LYS A 148 7.79 21.04 -17.78
CA LYS A 148 6.46 21.46 -18.22
C LYS A 148 6.38 21.32 -19.73
N CYS A 149 5.97 20.15 -20.20
CA CYS A 149 5.82 19.89 -21.64
C CYS A 149 4.38 20.17 -22.07
N PRO A 150 4.13 20.53 -23.35
CA PRO A 150 2.77 20.83 -23.83
C PRO A 150 1.76 19.70 -23.62
N GLY A 151 2.22 18.44 -23.62
CA GLY A 151 1.35 17.26 -23.46
C GLY A 151 1.29 16.68 -22.05
N ALA A 152 2.23 17.02 -21.16
CA ALA A 152 2.33 16.45 -19.81
C ALA A 152 3.38 17.17 -18.96
N PHE A 153 3.27 17.01 -17.64
CA PHE A 153 4.35 17.33 -16.72
C PHE A 153 5.20 16.07 -16.49
N LEU A 154 6.52 16.19 -16.64
CA LEU A 154 7.47 15.14 -16.26
C LEU A 154 8.14 15.52 -14.97
N VAL A 155 8.23 14.58 -14.02
CA VAL A 155 8.76 14.86 -12.69
C VAL A 155 9.72 13.77 -12.27
N LEU A 156 11.01 14.10 -12.26
CA LEU A 156 12.04 13.22 -11.70
C LEU A 156 12.19 13.52 -10.22
N THR A 157 11.91 12.53 -9.36
CA THR A 157 12.09 12.64 -7.92
C THR A 157 13.23 11.74 -7.46
N SER A 158 14.29 12.33 -6.91
CA SER A 158 15.44 11.63 -6.32
C SER A 158 15.42 11.81 -4.80
N SER A 159 15.18 10.70 -4.08
CA SER A 159 15.10 10.70 -2.62
C SER A 159 16.27 10.00 -1.95
N LYS A 160 16.72 10.60 -0.84
CA LYS A 160 17.79 10.12 0.01
C LYS A 160 17.49 10.40 1.48
N SER A 161 17.91 9.50 2.36
CA SER A 161 17.84 9.68 3.82
C SER A 161 19.24 9.92 4.41
N LYS A 162 19.30 10.49 5.61
CA LYS A 162 20.57 10.77 6.29
C LYS A 162 21.19 9.46 6.79
N ALA A 163 22.49 9.28 6.57
CA ALA A 163 23.26 8.15 7.09
C ALA A 163 24.38 8.64 8.04
N SER A 164 25.03 7.72 8.75
CA SER A 164 26.18 8.02 9.62
C SER A 164 27.36 8.61 8.82
N ARG A 165 27.54 8.16 7.57
CA ARG A 165 28.46 8.74 6.59
C ARG A 165 27.70 9.01 5.29
N GLY A 166 27.54 10.28 4.91
CA GLY A 166 26.84 10.68 3.70
C GLY A 166 25.33 10.44 3.77
N TYR A 167 24.79 9.69 2.81
CA TYR A 167 23.35 9.45 2.69
C TYR A 167 23.04 8.02 2.19
N THR A 168 21.82 7.57 2.48
CA THR A 168 21.27 6.32 1.93
C THR A 168 20.35 6.67 0.76
N PRO A 169 20.62 6.16 -0.46
CA PRO A 169 19.66 6.19 -1.55
C PRO A 169 18.35 5.51 -1.19
N GLU A 170 17.21 6.17 -1.40
CA GLU A 170 15.90 5.61 -1.08
C GLU A 170 15.12 5.24 -2.33
N PHE A 171 14.95 6.17 -3.26
CA PHE A 171 14.30 5.90 -4.54
C PHE A 171 14.60 6.97 -5.60
N LEU A 172 14.49 6.57 -6.86
CA LEU A 172 14.42 7.43 -8.04
C LEU A 172 13.13 7.07 -8.78
N LYS A 173 12.26 8.05 -9.03
CA LYS A 173 10.96 7.87 -9.66
C LYS A 173 10.74 8.92 -10.74
N LEU A 174 10.21 8.51 -11.88
CA LEU A 174 9.70 9.41 -12.92
C LEU A 174 8.17 9.37 -12.91
N SER A 175 7.54 10.53 -12.73
CA SER A 175 6.09 10.67 -12.86
C SER A 175 5.76 11.42 -14.15
N LEU A 176 4.84 10.87 -14.94
CA LEU A 176 4.21 11.51 -16.10
C LEU A 176 2.80 11.92 -15.67
N VAL A 177 2.53 13.21 -15.55
CA VAL A 177 1.28 13.76 -14.99
C VAL A 177 0.55 14.54 -16.09
N SER A 178 -0.79 14.41 -16.15
CA SER A 178 -1.58 15.22 -17.08
C SER A 178 -1.32 16.71 -16.88
N VAL A 179 -1.46 17.53 -17.92
CA VAL A 179 -1.27 18.99 -17.83
C VAL A 179 -2.14 19.61 -16.73
N GLN A 180 -3.44 19.27 -16.71
CA GLN A 180 -4.40 19.77 -15.71
C GLN A 180 -3.93 19.54 -14.27
N TYR A 181 -3.55 18.30 -13.93
CA TYR A 181 -3.11 17.97 -12.57
C TYR A 181 -1.67 18.44 -12.30
N GLY A 182 -0.83 18.53 -13.32
CA GLY A 182 0.51 19.10 -13.21
C GLY A 182 0.48 20.56 -12.78
N GLU A 183 -0.40 21.36 -13.40
CA GLU A 183 -0.64 22.75 -13.00
C GLU A 183 -1.16 22.84 -11.55
N GLU A 184 -2.13 21.98 -11.18
CA GLU A 184 -2.67 21.90 -9.81
C GLU A 184 -1.56 21.63 -8.77
N ILE A 185 -0.65 20.70 -9.05
CA ILE A 185 0.36 20.22 -8.10
C ILE A 185 1.59 21.13 -8.05
N TYR A 186 2.08 21.57 -9.22
CA TYR A 186 3.40 22.18 -9.34
C TYR A 186 3.37 23.70 -9.50
N GLU A 187 2.24 24.27 -9.92
CA GLU A 187 2.13 25.72 -10.11
C GLU A 187 1.39 26.41 -8.98
N GLN A 188 0.47 25.71 -8.30
CA GLN A 188 -0.24 26.27 -7.16
C GLN A 188 0.62 26.25 -5.89
N ARG A 189 1.00 27.43 -5.39
CA ARG A 189 1.82 27.63 -4.17
C ARG A 189 1.12 27.25 -2.85
N SER A 190 -0.05 26.63 -2.89
CA SER A 190 -0.96 26.44 -1.75
C SER A 190 -0.62 25.29 -0.80
N GLY A 191 0.37 24.46 -1.13
CA GLY A 191 0.80 23.33 -0.31
C GLY A 191 -0.14 22.13 -0.34
N LEU A 192 0.24 21.06 0.40
CA LEU A 192 -0.41 19.74 0.45
C LEU A 192 -1.93 19.75 0.65
N THR A 193 -2.50 20.77 1.30
CA THR A 193 -3.84 20.67 1.90
C THR A 193 -4.94 21.39 1.14
N LYS A 194 -4.68 21.98 -0.05
CA LYS A 194 -5.69 22.78 -0.77
C LYS A 194 -6.89 21.94 -1.26
N GLY A 195 -6.64 20.71 -1.71
CA GLY A 195 -7.67 19.74 -2.11
C GLY A 195 -7.98 18.69 -1.05
N MET A 196 -7.49 18.86 0.18
CA MET A 196 -7.64 17.85 1.22
C MET A 196 -9.07 17.81 1.75
N ALA A 197 -9.61 16.60 1.93
CA ALA A 197 -10.92 16.40 2.52
C ALA A 197 -10.98 16.95 3.96
N ARG A 198 -12.06 17.68 4.28
CA ARG A 198 -12.32 18.14 5.65
C ARG A 198 -13.02 17.05 6.44
N ARG A 199 -12.78 16.99 7.75
CA ARG A 199 -13.33 15.98 8.64
C ARG A 199 -14.85 15.91 8.56
N ARG A 200 -15.52 17.06 8.51
CA ARG A 200 -17.00 17.14 8.46
C ARG A 200 -17.57 16.60 7.15
N ASP A 201 -16.80 16.64 6.06
CA ASP A 201 -17.26 16.23 4.73
C ASP A 201 -17.11 14.71 4.53
N LEU A 202 -16.28 14.04 5.36
CA LEU A 202 -16.04 12.60 5.26
C LEU A 202 -17.31 11.76 5.48
N VAL A 203 -18.30 12.28 6.21
CA VAL A 203 -19.58 11.59 6.42
C VAL A 203 -20.30 11.27 5.11
N ALA A 204 -20.06 12.03 4.04
CA ALA A 204 -20.61 11.75 2.71
C ALA A 204 -20.14 10.41 2.11
N ASN A 205 -19.00 9.90 2.59
CA ASN A 205 -18.48 8.59 2.19
C ASN A 205 -19.00 7.45 3.07
N ARG A 206 -19.83 7.73 4.08
CA ARG A 206 -20.52 6.69 4.86
C ARG A 206 -21.68 6.14 4.02
N LYS A 207 -21.74 4.82 3.88
CA LYS A 207 -22.84 4.07 3.26
C LYS A 207 -23.46 3.10 4.25
N THR A 208 -24.75 2.85 4.06
CA THR A 208 -25.51 1.81 4.76
C THR A 208 -26.17 0.92 3.70
N ALA A 209 -25.95 -0.38 3.79
CA ALA A 209 -26.57 -1.37 2.91
C ALA A 209 -27.77 -2.04 3.60
N ALA A 210 -28.66 -2.65 2.80
CA ALA A 210 -29.89 -3.27 3.28
C ALA A 210 -29.66 -4.40 4.29
N ASN A 211 -28.53 -5.12 4.18
CA ASN A 211 -28.13 -6.18 5.10
C ASN A 211 -27.64 -5.68 6.48
N GLY A 212 -27.58 -4.35 6.69
CA GLY A 212 -27.11 -3.73 7.93
C GLY A 212 -25.62 -3.39 7.95
N ASP A 213 -24.89 -3.61 6.85
CA ASP A 213 -23.50 -3.17 6.73
C ASP A 213 -23.45 -1.63 6.73
N VAL A 214 -22.60 -1.05 7.59
CA VAL A 214 -22.26 0.37 7.60
C VAL A 214 -20.78 0.49 7.30
N PHE A 215 -20.41 1.20 6.24
CA PHE A 215 -19.03 1.25 5.78
C PHE A 215 -18.66 2.57 5.10
N VAL A 216 -17.36 2.82 5.01
CA VAL A 216 -16.74 3.94 4.30
C VAL A 216 -16.40 3.48 2.88
N GLN A 217 -16.99 4.13 1.88
CA GLN A 217 -16.67 3.92 0.48
C GLN A 217 -15.53 4.85 0.01
N GLY A 218 -14.99 4.58 -1.18
CA GLY A 218 -14.05 5.49 -1.84
C GLY A 218 -12.62 5.47 -1.29
N VAL A 219 -12.32 4.59 -0.32
CA VAL A 219 -10.93 4.34 0.11
C VAL A 219 -10.20 3.63 -1.04
N PRO A 220 -9.18 4.25 -1.67
CA PRO A 220 -8.54 3.68 -2.84
C PRO A 220 -7.78 2.41 -2.48
N MET A 221 -7.63 1.51 -3.44
CA MET A 221 -6.76 0.34 -3.28
C MET A 221 -5.32 0.72 -3.61
N VAL A 222 -4.41 0.28 -2.74
CA VAL A 222 -2.96 0.29 -2.98
C VAL A 222 -2.52 -1.12 -2.73
N ASP A 223 -1.98 -1.74 -3.78
CA ASP A 223 -1.39 -3.06 -3.68
C ASP A 223 0.04 -2.94 -3.15
N GLN A 224 0.30 -3.56 -2.00
CA GLN A 224 1.62 -3.56 -1.36
C GLN A 224 2.68 -4.37 -2.15
N GLY A 225 2.26 -5.14 -3.15
CA GLY A 225 3.12 -6.09 -3.86
C GLY A 225 3.55 -7.28 -2.98
N ARG A 226 4.63 -7.98 -3.35
CA ARG A 226 5.08 -9.20 -2.65
C ARG A 226 5.89 -8.94 -1.36
N LYS A 227 5.73 -7.78 -0.70
CA LYS A 227 6.67 -7.23 0.30
C LYS A 227 6.00 -6.90 1.63
N GLY A 228 6.81 -6.69 2.67
CA GLY A 228 6.38 -6.23 4.01
C GLY A 228 5.84 -4.79 4.09
N TYR A 229 5.22 -4.31 3.00
CA TYR A 229 4.75 -2.93 2.83
C TYR A 229 3.31 -2.69 3.29
N CYS A 230 2.66 -3.68 3.91
CA CYS A 230 1.27 -3.59 4.36
C CYS A 230 0.97 -2.31 5.19
N ALA A 231 1.89 -1.91 6.06
CA ALA A 231 1.75 -0.71 6.88
C ALA A 231 1.78 0.58 6.05
N VAL A 232 2.78 0.70 5.16
CA VAL A 232 2.97 1.91 4.33
C VAL A 232 1.90 2.01 3.23
N ALA A 233 1.48 0.88 2.65
CA ALA A 233 0.37 0.81 1.70
C ALA A 233 -0.95 1.17 2.37
N SER A 234 -1.24 0.64 3.57
CA SER A 234 -2.44 1.03 4.33
C SER A 234 -2.45 2.52 4.68
N ALA A 235 -1.29 3.10 5.03
CA ALA A 235 -1.18 4.53 5.29
C ALA A 235 -1.41 5.38 4.02
N GLU A 236 -0.80 5.01 2.87
CA GLU A 236 -1.06 5.66 1.58
C GLU A 236 -2.55 5.69 1.26
N ARG A 237 -3.27 4.58 1.45
CA ARG A 237 -4.71 4.50 1.19
C ARG A 237 -5.50 5.53 2.00
N VAL A 238 -5.16 5.72 3.28
CA VAL A 238 -5.81 6.73 4.14
C VAL A 238 -5.47 8.15 3.71
N PHE A 239 -4.21 8.44 3.37
CA PHE A 239 -3.84 9.77 2.89
C PHE A 239 -4.49 10.10 1.55
N ARG A 240 -4.50 9.15 0.60
CA ARG A 240 -5.17 9.32 -0.69
C ARG A 240 -6.69 9.46 -0.55
N TYR A 241 -7.30 8.75 0.39
CA TYR A 241 -8.71 8.95 0.75
C TYR A 241 -9.01 10.39 1.20
N TYR A 242 -8.02 11.08 1.79
CA TYR A 242 -8.11 12.50 2.11
C TYR A 242 -7.67 13.44 0.98
N GLY A 243 -7.35 12.93 -0.21
CA GLY A 243 -6.84 13.73 -1.32
C GLY A 243 -5.37 14.17 -1.17
N LEU A 244 -4.60 13.51 -0.30
CA LEU A 244 -3.19 13.83 -0.07
C LEU A 244 -2.28 12.94 -0.94
N PRO A 245 -1.31 13.53 -1.69
CA PRO A 245 -0.35 12.82 -2.53
C PRO A 245 0.81 12.22 -1.71
N VAL A 246 0.49 11.31 -0.78
CA VAL A 246 1.49 10.59 0.02
C VAL A 246 1.58 9.15 -0.46
N ASP A 247 2.69 8.78 -1.10
CA ASP A 247 2.90 7.42 -1.62
C ASP A 247 3.64 6.50 -0.65
N GLN A 248 3.53 5.18 -0.88
CA GLN A 248 4.13 4.13 -0.06
C GLN A 248 5.66 4.20 -0.01
N HIS A 249 6.34 4.73 -1.04
CA HIS A 249 7.80 4.82 -1.05
C HIS A 249 8.28 5.96 -0.15
N ALA A 250 7.59 7.10 -0.16
CA ALA A 250 7.80 8.16 0.81
C ALA A 250 7.51 7.67 2.23
N MET A 251 6.43 6.91 2.43
CA MET A 251 6.12 6.30 3.73
C MET A 251 7.18 5.27 4.17
N ALA A 252 7.70 4.46 3.24
CA ALA A 252 8.74 3.47 3.52
C ALA A 252 10.05 4.11 3.97
N GLN A 253 10.44 5.22 3.35
CA GLN A 253 11.59 6.01 3.81
C GLN A 253 11.40 6.52 5.24
N ILE A 254 10.21 7.04 5.57
CA ILE A 254 9.97 7.63 6.90
C ILE A 254 9.84 6.54 7.98
N ALA A 255 9.26 5.40 7.62
CA ALA A 255 9.05 4.26 8.52
C ALA A 255 10.19 3.24 8.51
N GLU A 256 11.28 3.54 7.78
CA GLU A 256 12.44 2.66 7.61
C GLU A 256 12.04 1.23 7.18
N SER A 257 11.05 1.14 6.29
CA SER A 257 10.47 -0.13 5.84
C SER A 257 11.29 -0.76 4.72
N SER A 258 11.53 -2.06 4.83
CA SER A 258 12.22 -2.85 3.81
C SER A 258 11.39 -4.04 3.34
N ALA A 259 11.73 -4.60 2.19
CA ALA A 259 11.06 -5.80 1.68
C ALA A 259 11.32 -7.02 2.57
N GLN A 260 12.51 -7.14 3.16
CA GLN A 260 12.94 -8.27 3.98
C GLN A 260 12.46 -8.17 5.44
N GLY A 261 12.50 -6.96 6.03
CA GLY A 261 12.20 -6.75 7.45
C GLY A 261 10.78 -6.25 7.75
N GLY A 262 10.04 -5.83 6.73
CA GLY A 262 8.73 -5.19 6.91
C GLY A 262 8.83 -3.86 7.63
N THR A 263 7.80 -3.51 8.41
CA THR A 263 7.76 -2.27 9.19
C THR A 263 7.62 -2.58 10.67
N ASN A 264 8.56 -2.12 11.48
CA ASN A 264 8.44 -2.21 12.95
C ASN A 264 7.24 -1.34 13.41
N PRO A 265 6.33 -1.85 14.28
CA PRO A 265 5.16 -1.09 14.74
C PRO A 265 5.49 0.26 15.38
N ALA A 266 6.54 0.35 16.21
CA ALA A 266 6.95 1.58 16.86
C ALA A 266 7.47 2.61 15.83
N ASN A 267 8.29 2.15 14.88
CA ASN A 267 8.77 2.98 13.78
C ASN A 267 7.61 3.47 12.91
N MET A 268 6.62 2.62 12.64
CA MET A 268 5.43 3.02 11.89
C MET A 268 4.63 4.10 12.63
N ILE A 269 4.38 3.95 13.93
CA ILE A 269 3.65 4.96 14.71
C ILE A 269 4.43 6.29 14.73
N ALA A 270 5.75 6.25 14.91
CA ALA A 270 6.60 7.43 14.85
C ALA A 270 6.55 8.09 13.46
N ALA A 271 6.60 7.29 12.39
CA ALA A 271 6.47 7.76 11.02
C ALA A 271 5.11 8.41 10.76
N LEU A 272 4.03 7.77 11.17
CA LEU A 272 2.68 8.31 11.06
C LEU A 272 2.52 9.63 11.83
N LYS A 273 3.07 9.74 13.04
CA LYS A 273 3.07 11.00 13.81
C LYS A 273 3.81 12.11 13.06
N LYS A 274 4.98 11.82 12.50
CA LYS A 274 5.79 12.77 11.72
C LYS A 274 5.07 13.24 10.45
N VAL A 275 4.42 12.32 9.74
CA VAL A 275 3.63 12.64 8.54
C VAL A 275 2.37 13.40 8.91
N ALA A 276 1.71 13.06 10.02
CA ALA A 276 0.51 13.73 10.48
C ALA A 276 0.73 15.22 10.71
N GLY A 277 1.83 15.58 11.39
CA GLY A 277 2.24 16.98 11.58
C GLY A 277 2.47 17.75 10.28
N ARG A 278 2.89 17.08 9.19
CA ARG A 278 3.15 17.71 7.88
C ARG A 278 1.91 17.81 6.99
N THR A 279 0.89 16.99 7.25
CA THR A 279 -0.31 16.84 6.42
C THR A 279 -1.55 17.47 7.05
N LYS A 280 -1.41 18.21 8.17
CA LYS A 280 -2.54 18.68 8.99
C LYS A 280 -3.52 17.55 9.31
N THR A 281 -3.03 16.34 9.53
CA THR A 281 -3.82 15.26 10.11
C THR A 281 -3.45 15.07 11.57
N ARG A 282 -4.35 14.45 12.34
CA ARG A 282 -4.15 14.11 13.74
C ARG A 282 -4.18 12.59 13.88
N LEU A 283 -3.09 12.03 14.37
CA LEU A 283 -3.02 10.63 14.75
C LEU A 283 -3.69 10.42 16.11
N LEU A 284 -4.59 9.44 16.20
CA LEU A 284 -5.22 8.98 17.42
C LEU A 284 -5.04 7.47 17.53
N VAL A 285 -4.48 7.01 18.66
CA VAL A 285 -4.38 5.59 19.00
C VAL A 285 -5.60 5.23 19.84
N HIS A 286 -6.45 4.36 19.32
CA HIS A 286 -7.70 3.92 19.97
C HIS A 286 -7.51 2.64 20.77
N TYR A 287 -6.56 1.81 20.34
CA TYR A 287 -6.17 0.59 21.02
C TYR A 287 -4.68 0.35 20.78
N GLU A 288 -3.97 -0.02 21.84
CA GLU A 288 -2.60 -0.49 21.86
C GLU A 288 -2.48 -1.53 22.98
N ILE A 289 -1.80 -2.63 22.69
CA ILE A 289 -1.55 -3.64 23.71
C ILE A 289 -0.47 -3.16 24.69
N GLU A 290 -0.76 -3.21 25.98
CA GLU A 290 0.16 -2.82 27.04
C GLU A 290 0.87 -4.05 27.63
N ASP A 291 2.16 -3.95 27.94
CA ASP A 291 2.97 -5.05 28.50
C ASP A 291 2.37 -5.69 29.75
N ARG A 292 1.79 -4.88 30.64
CA ARG A 292 1.12 -5.38 31.85
C ARG A 292 -0.08 -6.26 31.50
N LYS A 293 -0.83 -5.91 30.46
CA LYS A 293 -1.99 -6.69 29.99
C LYS A 293 -1.54 -8.01 29.39
N ILE A 294 -0.42 -8.04 28.66
CA ILE A 294 0.11 -9.27 28.03
C ILE A 294 0.31 -10.38 29.07
N LYS A 295 0.95 -10.08 30.20
CA LYS A 295 1.16 -11.08 31.27
C LYS A 295 -0.16 -11.62 31.82
N SER A 296 -1.14 -10.73 32.05
CA SER A 296 -2.46 -11.12 32.55
C SER A 296 -3.26 -11.96 31.54
N GLU A 297 -3.15 -11.64 30.24
CA GLU A 297 -3.78 -12.39 29.15
C GLU A 297 -3.19 -13.80 29.04
N ILE A 298 -1.87 -13.94 29.06
CA ILE A 298 -1.19 -15.24 29.01
C ILE A 298 -1.60 -16.10 30.21
N LYS A 299 -1.64 -15.52 31.43
CA LYS A 299 -2.09 -16.24 32.63
C LYS A 299 -3.55 -16.71 32.49
N ALA A 300 -4.44 -15.84 32.01
CA ALA A 300 -5.84 -16.20 31.80
C ALA A 300 -6.02 -17.27 30.71
N TYR A 301 -5.24 -17.20 29.63
CA TYR A 301 -5.20 -18.18 28.56
C TYR A 301 -4.72 -19.56 29.06
N ASN A 302 -3.59 -19.61 29.78
CA ASN A 302 -3.06 -20.86 30.34
C ASN A 302 -4.06 -21.55 31.28
N ARG A 303 -4.79 -20.79 32.10
CA ARG A 303 -5.87 -21.37 32.95
C ARG A 303 -6.94 -22.08 32.15
N LEU A 304 -7.32 -21.55 30.98
CA LEU A 304 -8.31 -22.19 30.12
C LEU A 304 -7.72 -23.40 29.38
N ILE A 305 -6.46 -23.30 28.92
CA ILE A 305 -5.76 -24.42 28.27
C ILE A 305 -5.62 -25.62 29.20
N ARG A 306 -5.26 -25.42 30.47
CA ARG A 306 -5.22 -26.50 31.48
C ARG A 306 -6.54 -27.25 31.65
N LYS A 307 -7.66 -26.57 31.38
CA LYS A 307 -9.00 -27.15 31.51
C LYS A 307 -9.47 -27.85 30.24
N ASN A 308 -9.06 -27.37 29.07
CA ASN A 308 -9.64 -27.82 27.79
C ASN A 308 -8.66 -28.60 26.88
N GLU A 309 -7.35 -28.56 27.16
CA GLU A 309 -6.29 -29.28 26.44
C GLU A 309 -6.25 -29.01 24.92
N ARG A 310 -6.86 -27.91 24.45
CA ARG A 310 -6.98 -27.59 23.01
C ARG A 310 -5.81 -26.81 22.43
N GLY A 311 -4.71 -26.68 23.16
CA GLY A 311 -3.56 -25.91 22.74
C GLY A 311 -2.40 -26.04 23.71
N LYS A 312 -1.30 -25.33 23.45
CA LYS A 312 -0.13 -25.31 24.33
C LYS A 312 -0.18 -24.19 25.35
N GLU A 313 0.31 -24.48 26.55
CA GLU A 313 0.62 -23.47 27.55
C GLU A 313 1.86 -22.67 27.17
N PHE A 314 1.96 -21.47 27.72
CA PHE A 314 3.16 -20.63 27.63
C PHE A 314 3.81 -20.51 29.01
N ARG A 315 5.15 -20.55 29.06
CA ARG A 315 5.89 -20.52 30.34
C ARG A 315 5.56 -19.27 31.15
N GLU A 316 5.02 -19.46 32.35
CA GLU A 316 4.76 -18.34 33.27
C GLU A 316 6.08 -17.68 33.71
N GLY A 317 6.09 -16.36 33.86
CA GLY A 317 7.28 -15.58 34.22
C GLY A 317 8.27 -15.33 33.08
N ALA A 318 8.16 -16.03 31.95
CA ALA A 318 8.98 -15.75 30.77
C ALA A 318 8.58 -14.42 30.10
N ILE A 319 9.57 -13.71 29.56
CA ILE A 319 9.33 -12.58 28.67
C ILE A 319 8.97 -13.13 27.30
N ILE A 320 7.69 -13.10 26.96
CA ILE A 320 7.17 -13.64 25.70
C ILE A 320 6.81 -12.47 24.79
N PRO A 321 7.44 -12.34 23.61
CA PRO A 321 7.01 -11.36 22.61
C PRO A 321 5.54 -11.59 22.27
N TYR A 322 4.72 -10.55 22.38
CA TYR A 322 3.27 -10.70 22.21
C TYR A 322 2.89 -11.27 20.84
N GLN A 323 3.63 -10.90 19.81
CA GLN A 323 3.42 -11.42 18.47
C GLN A 323 3.66 -12.94 18.39
N TYR A 324 4.66 -13.46 19.10
CA TYR A 324 4.90 -14.89 19.21
C TYR A 324 3.77 -15.60 19.97
N PHE A 325 3.24 -14.96 21.03
CA PHE A 325 2.07 -15.47 21.74
C PHE A 325 0.87 -15.57 20.80
N LEU A 326 0.53 -14.50 20.07
CA LEU A 326 -0.58 -14.50 19.13
C LEU A 326 -0.39 -15.53 18.00
N SER A 327 0.83 -15.67 17.45
CA SER A 327 1.11 -16.62 16.36
C SER A 327 1.05 -18.08 16.79
N SER A 328 1.12 -18.35 18.09
CA SER A 328 1.28 -19.70 18.65
C SER A 328 0.09 -20.16 19.49
N CYS A 329 -0.82 -19.26 19.83
CA CYS A 329 -1.95 -19.56 20.72
C CYS A 329 -3.06 -20.32 19.98
N HIS A 330 -3.88 -21.04 20.74
CA HIS A 330 -5.15 -21.54 20.24
C HIS A 330 -6.16 -20.38 20.20
N GLY A 331 -6.41 -19.86 18.99
CA GLY A 331 -7.25 -18.67 18.74
C GLY A 331 -8.62 -18.69 19.44
N PRO A 332 -9.42 -19.79 19.36
CA PRO A 332 -10.70 -19.87 20.06
C PRO A 332 -10.57 -19.71 21.58
N THR A 333 -9.56 -20.30 22.22
CA THR A 333 -9.33 -20.12 23.67
C THR A 333 -8.95 -18.68 23.98
N LEU A 334 -8.06 -18.07 23.18
CA LEU A 334 -7.69 -16.66 23.38
C LEU A 334 -8.89 -15.72 23.22
N ARG A 335 -9.82 -16.04 22.30
CA ARG A 335 -11.05 -15.29 22.11
C ARG A 335 -11.92 -15.27 23.36
N GLU A 336 -12.04 -16.39 24.07
CA GLU A 336 -12.79 -16.45 25.34
C GLU A 336 -12.17 -15.57 26.44
N VAL A 337 -10.87 -15.30 26.35
CA VAL A 337 -10.16 -14.37 27.23
C VAL A 337 -10.39 -12.92 26.81
N ARG A 338 -10.17 -12.61 25.53
CA ARG A 338 -10.11 -11.22 25.03
C ARG A 338 -11.46 -10.64 24.66
N ALA A 339 -12.35 -11.41 24.03
CA ALA A 339 -13.59 -10.89 23.42
C ALA A 339 -14.73 -10.68 24.43
N LYS A 340 -14.43 -10.03 25.57
CA LYS A 340 -15.41 -9.69 26.61
C LYS A 340 -14.98 -8.46 27.41
N GLY A 341 -15.94 -7.86 28.10
CA GLY A 341 -15.71 -6.74 29.00
C GLY A 341 -15.43 -5.42 28.29
N THR A 342 -15.14 -4.40 29.10
CA THR A 342 -15.14 -2.99 28.70
C THR A 342 -14.13 -2.65 27.61
N ALA A 343 -13.00 -3.37 27.54
CA ALA A 343 -12.00 -3.14 26.50
C ALA A 343 -12.48 -3.58 25.11
N PHE A 344 -13.17 -4.72 25.04
CA PHE A 344 -13.79 -5.20 23.81
C PHE A 344 -14.96 -4.29 23.38
N ASP A 345 -15.78 -3.85 24.34
CA ASP A 345 -16.87 -2.91 24.06
C ASP A 345 -16.36 -1.57 23.53
N ARG A 346 -15.26 -1.07 24.12
CA ARG A 346 -14.58 0.14 23.66
C ARG A 346 -14.02 -0.04 22.25
N PHE A 347 -13.39 -1.17 21.94
CA PHE A 347 -12.91 -1.46 20.59
C PHE A 347 -14.03 -1.39 19.55
N ARG A 348 -15.17 -2.05 19.82
CA ARG A 348 -16.35 -2.00 18.94
C ARG A 348 -16.89 -0.57 18.82
N LYS A 349 -16.99 0.16 19.93
CA LYS A 349 -17.44 1.55 19.93
C LYS A 349 -16.54 2.46 19.09
N GLN A 350 -15.21 2.33 19.24
CA GLN A 350 -14.25 3.12 18.48
C GLN A 350 -14.36 2.87 16.98
N ILE A 351 -14.58 1.62 16.56
CA ILE A 351 -14.86 1.35 15.14
C ILE A 351 -16.12 2.09 14.70
N ARG A 352 -17.24 1.93 15.41
CA ARG A 352 -18.50 2.59 15.03
C ARG A 352 -18.38 4.10 14.94
N ASP A 353 -17.89 4.75 15.99
CA ASP A 353 -17.77 6.21 16.07
C ASP A 353 -16.94 6.79 14.90
N ASN A 354 -15.90 6.07 14.47
CA ASN A 354 -15.04 6.52 13.36
C ASN A 354 -15.66 6.22 12.00
N ILE A 355 -16.23 5.02 11.79
CA ILE A 355 -16.91 4.67 10.53
C ILE A 355 -18.14 5.56 10.31
N ASP A 356 -18.90 5.89 11.34
CA ASP A 356 -20.08 6.76 11.25
C ASP A 356 -19.72 8.20 10.86
N THR A 357 -18.47 8.61 11.08
CA THR A 357 -17.94 9.90 10.62
C THR A 357 -17.15 9.80 9.31
N GLY A 358 -17.22 8.66 8.62
CA GLY A 358 -16.51 8.46 7.36
C GLY A 358 -15.01 8.26 7.50
N THR A 359 -14.50 7.92 8.68
CA THR A 359 -13.06 7.78 8.96
C THR A 359 -12.65 6.30 9.01
N PRO A 360 -11.88 5.78 8.04
CA PRO A 360 -11.33 4.43 8.11
C PRO A 360 -10.25 4.34 9.19
N LEU A 361 -10.02 3.13 9.73
CA LEU A 361 -9.05 2.90 10.80
C LEU A 361 -7.90 2.02 10.32
N LEU A 362 -6.68 2.45 10.58
CA LEU A 362 -5.48 1.62 10.46
C LEU A 362 -5.52 0.55 11.56
N TRP A 363 -5.43 -0.71 11.16
CA TRP A 363 -5.60 -1.86 12.04
C TRP A 363 -4.40 -2.80 11.92
N ALA A 364 -3.57 -2.79 12.95
CA ALA A 364 -2.45 -3.71 13.07
C ALA A 364 -2.89 -4.96 13.82
N LEU A 365 -2.61 -6.13 13.26
CA LEU A 365 -3.06 -7.42 13.77
C LEU A 365 -2.04 -8.53 13.49
N GLN A 366 -2.23 -9.67 14.14
CA GLN A 366 -1.57 -10.91 13.80
C GLN A 366 -2.47 -11.74 12.86
N VAL A 367 -2.03 -11.93 11.62
CA VAL A 367 -2.65 -12.91 10.70
C VAL A 367 -2.32 -14.32 11.18
N GLY A 368 -3.25 -15.26 10.96
CA GLY A 368 -3.09 -16.67 11.32
C GLY A 368 -3.62 -17.04 12.70
N VAL A 369 -4.02 -16.07 13.54
CA VAL A 369 -4.75 -16.38 14.80
C VAL A 369 -6.06 -17.11 14.50
N PHE A 370 -6.73 -16.69 13.43
CA PHE A 370 -7.84 -17.41 12.82
C PHE A 370 -7.49 -17.67 11.35
N PRO A 371 -7.65 -18.91 10.84
CA PRO A 371 -7.36 -19.22 9.45
C PRO A 371 -8.22 -18.39 8.48
N GLU A 372 -7.58 -17.82 7.45
CA GLU A 372 -8.23 -17.08 6.38
C GLU A 372 -7.85 -17.73 5.03
N ARG A 373 -8.85 -18.06 4.21
CA ARG A 373 -8.61 -18.67 2.89
C ARG A 373 -8.32 -17.59 1.84
N GLY A 374 -7.50 -17.93 0.84
CA GLY A 374 -7.27 -17.08 -0.33
C GLY A 374 -6.45 -15.82 -0.04
N ILE A 375 -5.59 -15.85 1.00
CA ILE A 375 -4.68 -14.74 1.32
C ILE A 375 -3.22 -15.14 1.09
N PRO A 376 -2.37 -14.23 0.60
CA PRO A 376 -0.97 -14.53 0.27
C PRO A 376 -0.07 -14.73 1.50
N GLN A 377 -0.55 -14.34 2.68
CA GLN A 377 0.18 -14.47 3.95
C GLN A 377 -0.67 -15.26 4.95
N GLN A 378 -0.20 -16.43 5.39
CA GLN A 378 -0.96 -17.29 6.31
C GLN A 378 -0.66 -17.02 7.80
N GLY A 379 0.38 -16.24 8.08
CA GLY A 379 0.79 -15.89 9.44
C GLY A 379 1.69 -14.66 9.48
N GLY A 380 1.80 -14.02 10.64
CA GLY A 380 2.69 -12.89 10.87
C GLY A 380 1.94 -11.58 11.09
N GLY A 381 2.69 -10.54 11.44
CA GLY A 381 2.15 -9.20 11.62
C GLY A 381 1.67 -8.63 10.30
N HIS A 382 0.57 -7.90 10.34
CA HIS A 382 0.00 -7.25 9.17
C HIS A 382 -0.71 -5.95 9.57
N MET A 383 -0.90 -5.05 8.60
CA MET A 383 -1.71 -3.85 8.76
C MET A 383 -2.78 -3.83 7.68
N ARG A 384 -4.04 -3.66 8.11
CA ARG A 384 -5.25 -3.57 7.28
C ARG A 384 -5.91 -2.22 7.50
N LEU A 385 -6.98 -1.96 6.75
CA LEU A 385 -7.96 -0.94 7.11
C LEU A 385 -9.27 -1.58 7.57
N VAL A 386 -9.78 -1.15 8.72
CA VAL A 386 -11.20 -1.33 9.05
C VAL A 386 -11.96 -0.21 8.36
N ILE A 387 -12.93 -0.59 7.53
CA ILE A 387 -13.75 0.32 6.73
C ILE A 387 -15.23 0.23 7.08
N GLY A 388 -15.66 -0.70 7.94
CA GLY A 388 -17.06 -0.78 8.32
C GLY A 388 -17.35 -1.74 9.46
N TYR A 389 -18.64 -1.89 9.75
CA TYR A 389 -19.18 -2.82 10.73
C TYR A 389 -20.58 -3.28 10.33
N ASN A 390 -21.05 -4.38 10.90
CA ASN A 390 -22.45 -4.79 10.89
C ASN A 390 -22.88 -5.15 12.32
N LEU A 391 -23.83 -4.39 12.86
CA LEU A 391 -24.33 -4.59 14.23
C LEU A 391 -25.18 -5.85 14.38
N LYS A 392 -25.90 -6.26 13.34
CA LYS A 392 -26.79 -7.43 13.39
C LYS A 392 -25.99 -8.72 13.48
N THR A 393 -24.84 -8.78 12.82
CA THR A 393 -23.96 -9.95 12.79
C THR A 393 -22.74 -9.85 13.73
N ASP A 394 -22.58 -8.73 14.44
CA ASP A 394 -21.39 -8.39 15.25
C ASP A 394 -20.08 -8.59 14.47
N GLU A 395 -20.05 -8.09 13.22
CA GLU A 395 -18.91 -8.18 12.31
C GLU A 395 -18.23 -6.82 12.11
N ILE A 396 -16.92 -6.87 11.86
CA ILE A 396 -16.19 -5.74 11.27
C ILE A 396 -16.01 -5.99 9.77
N ILE A 397 -15.96 -4.91 9.01
CA ILE A 397 -15.69 -4.93 7.58
C ILE A 397 -14.32 -4.29 7.36
N TYR A 398 -13.45 -4.98 6.64
CA TYR A 398 -12.07 -4.58 6.45
C TYR A 398 -11.60 -4.83 5.02
N THR A 399 -10.44 -4.27 4.71
CA THR A 399 -9.79 -4.41 3.42
C THR A 399 -8.29 -4.59 3.62
N ASP A 400 -7.70 -5.52 2.85
CA ASP A 400 -6.25 -5.74 2.80
C ASP A 400 -5.64 -4.94 1.64
N SER A 401 -4.33 -4.68 1.71
CA SER A 401 -3.54 -4.07 0.63
C SER A 401 -2.99 -5.09 -0.38
N TRP A 402 -3.69 -6.21 -0.60
CA TRP A 402 -3.25 -7.27 -1.54
C TRP A 402 -3.87 -7.14 -2.94
N GLY A 403 -4.50 -6.00 -3.23
CA GLY A 403 -5.07 -5.72 -4.55
C GLY A 403 -6.45 -6.36 -4.78
N PRO A 404 -6.78 -6.76 -6.02
CA PRO A 404 -8.11 -7.21 -6.40
C PRO A 404 -8.63 -8.39 -5.59
N GLY A 405 -9.89 -8.32 -5.17
CA GLY A 405 -10.53 -9.37 -4.35
C GLY A 405 -10.41 -9.14 -2.85
N HIS A 406 -9.59 -8.19 -2.42
CA HIS A 406 -9.36 -7.86 -1.00
C HIS A 406 -9.96 -6.50 -0.57
N GLU A 407 -10.87 -5.94 -1.37
CA GLU A 407 -11.48 -4.64 -1.14
C GLU A 407 -12.54 -4.65 -0.03
N PHE A 408 -13.19 -5.80 0.20
CA PHE A 408 -14.31 -5.90 1.12
C PHE A 408 -14.39 -7.30 1.73
N LYS A 409 -13.89 -7.43 2.97
CA LYS A 409 -13.87 -8.66 3.74
C LYS A 409 -14.55 -8.43 5.09
N ARG A 410 -14.93 -9.53 5.74
CA ARG A 410 -15.62 -9.50 7.03
C ARG A 410 -15.11 -10.57 7.98
N MET A 411 -15.16 -10.27 9.27
CA MET A 411 -14.98 -11.25 10.34
C MET A 411 -15.71 -10.77 11.59
N SER A 412 -16.02 -11.68 12.53
CA SER A 412 -16.62 -11.28 13.79
C SER A 412 -15.74 -10.28 14.54
N ALA A 413 -16.36 -9.31 15.22
CA ALA A 413 -15.67 -8.33 16.04
C ALA A 413 -14.83 -9.01 17.13
N ALA A 414 -15.33 -10.12 17.69
CA ALA A 414 -14.60 -10.95 18.64
C ALA A 414 -13.28 -11.50 18.06
N ASN A 415 -13.32 -12.07 16.85
CA ASN A 415 -12.11 -12.56 16.18
C ASN A 415 -11.15 -11.42 15.85
N ALA A 416 -11.68 -10.30 15.34
CA ALA A 416 -10.89 -9.12 15.03
C ALA A 416 -10.15 -8.58 16.25
N TYR A 417 -10.87 -8.35 17.36
CA TYR A 417 -10.27 -7.86 18.60
C TYR A 417 -9.20 -8.83 19.12
N THR A 418 -9.47 -10.13 19.06
CA THR A 418 -8.54 -11.19 19.49
C THR A 418 -7.25 -11.22 18.70
N ALA A 419 -7.25 -10.81 17.43
CA ALA A 419 -6.04 -10.68 16.62
C ALA A 419 -5.38 -9.29 16.69
N THR A 420 -6.05 -8.30 17.30
CA THR A 420 -5.62 -6.89 17.26
C THR A 420 -4.41 -6.63 18.14
N MET A 421 -3.45 -5.89 17.59
CA MET A 421 -2.31 -5.30 18.28
C MET A 421 -2.46 -3.77 18.42
N HIS A 422 -2.89 -3.09 17.36
CA HIS A 422 -3.17 -1.65 17.37
C HIS A 422 -4.40 -1.28 16.54
N LEU A 423 -5.12 -0.24 16.98
CA LEU A 423 -6.18 0.41 16.22
C LEU A 423 -5.94 1.92 16.23
N ILE A 424 -5.78 2.52 15.05
CA ILE A 424 -5.31 3.90 14.89
C ILE A 424 -6.21 4.62 13.87
N THR A 425 -6.42 5.91 14.06
CA THR A 425 -6.96 6.79 13.02
C THR A 425 -6.00 7.93 12.72
N LEU A 426 -6.01 8.37 11.47
CA LEU A 426 -5.51 9.67 11.05
C LEU A 426 -6.72 10.49 10.69
N LYS A 427 -6.98 11.61 11.38
CA LYS A 427 -8.12 12.48 11.08
C LYS A 427 -7.65 13.79 10.46
N PRO A 428 -8.30 14.32 9.41
CA PRO A 428 -8.11 15.71 9.02
C PRO A 428 -8.27 16.63 10.25
N SER A 429 -7.39 17.61 10.40
CA SER A 429 -7.44 18.56 11.54
C SER A 429 -8.53 19.60 11.36
N GLN A 430 -8.92 19.88 10.11
CA GLN A 430 -9.98 20.81 9.73
C GLN A 430 -11.27 20.07 9.40
#